data_AF-A0AAD2G0U3-F1
#
_entry.id   AF-A0AAD2G0U3-F1
#
_cell.length_a   1.000
_cell.length_b   1.000
_cell.length_c   1.000
_cell.angle_alpha   90.00
_cell.angle_beta   90.00
_cell.angle_gamma   90.00
#
_symmetry.space_group_name_H-M   'P 1'
#
loop_
_entity.id
_entity.type
_entity.pdbx_description
1 polymer ?
#
loop_
_entity_poly.entity_id
_entity_poly.type
_entity_poly.pdbx_seq_one_letter_code
_entity_poly.pdbx_strand_id
1 'polypeptide(L)'
;MMKLILGITASLCINSSLAFTGWSNTQSASRRSTSILREAPTTSIADLESALDGCRSDITKTCNVAVGVSSTTGRLGLMATSNIRKGDIILNMPYDDRYQLSATTSRNEVFKGILADKYDGWTGDAGLIALMLLNEVARVDGTGVARPERPSNMQSFMKAWVQSLPSPDELKEGHPLMWSEVDQEVLQSSSNTKIYQKLDDLEEDATWLVENVFSKDRKTFPETVQFNGQEIPCFTVKGYAWAMALTQSRTVFVDGKLRLLPMFDFCNHKDGAVEISGGYMGTFKTTQGAQLKANQAYKEGEEVFCSYGPKSAADYLLEHGFCPPLCWKTAVSEITLELTSEDRFYDDKLDILEFETYDQAPMDPSQSFDVVSAPGRDGEPDPAMIQFARLRALGGQDAFLLESIFRKEVWGFMSLPVSEPNELAVVTSICGVVEKALEELQQSPEGGPEVCTQLRESETKALKRTLEYLEREKQALDLKEYYQERRLKDLGLDSEWSPEDDIGMDEDMGFGATRAPGGADYDF
;
A
#
# COMPACT_ATOMS: atom_id res chain seq x y z
N MET A 1 -23.50 -15.05 8.45
CA MET A 1 -23.32 -15.27 9.90
C MET A 1 -23.53 -16.76 10.21
N MET A 2 -22.47 -17.56 10.04
CA MET A 2 -22.33 -18.92 10.55
C MET A 2 -20.85 -19.29 10.42
N LYS A 3 -20.02 -18.88 11.40
CA LYS A 3 -18.62 -19.32 11.53
C LYS A 3 -18.65 -20.74 12.08
N LEU A 4 -18.17 -21.72 11.32
CA LEU A 4 -17.97 -23.08 11.81
C LEU A 4 -16.56 -23.19 12.41
N ILE A 5 -16.54 -23.53 13.68
CA ILE A 5 -15.37 -23.77 14.53
C ILE A 5 -14.73 -25.12 14.16
N LEU A 6 -13.42 -25.13 13.92
CA LEU A 6 -12.49 -26.27 14.00
C LEU A 6 -11.11 -25.63 14.26
N GLY A 7 -10.43 -25.77 15.40
CA GLY A 7 -10.32 -26.95 16.24
C GLY A 7 -8.91 -27.53 16.07
N ILE A 8 -7.88 -26.78 16.48
CA ILE A 8 -6.47 -27.20 16.47
C ILE A 8 -6.22 -28.24 17.56
N THR A 9 -5.66 -29.40 17.19
CA THR A 9 -4.92 -30.26 18.11
C THR A 9 -3.55 -30.57 17.52
N ALA A 10 -2.53 -29.98 18.15
CA ALA A 10 -1.13 -30.33 17.98
C ALA A 10 -0.85 -31.74 18.50
N SER A 11 0.03 -32.48 17.84
CA SER A 11 0.64 -33.68 18.43
C SER A 11 2.08 -33.88 17.96
N LEU A 12 2.97 -33.65 18.92
CA LEU A 12 4.34 -34.12 19.16
C LEU A 12 5.19 -34.78 18.06
N CYS A 13 6.40 -34.23 17.96
CA CYS A 13 7.64 -34.84 17.46
C CYS A 13 7.98 -36.18 18.12
N ILE A 14 8.54 -37.11 17.34
CA ILE A 14 9.49 -38.13 17.81
C ILE A 14 10.69 -38.19 16.87
N ASN A 15 11.87 -38.02 17.47
CA ASN A 15 13.21 -38.16 16.89
C ASN A 15 13.47 -39.56 16.33
N SER A 16 14.22 -39.63 15.22
CA SER A 16 15.25 -40.66 15.07
C SER A 16 16.40 -40.17 14.21
N SER A 17 17.54 -40.03 14.89
CA SER A 17 18.87 -39.71 14.40
C SER A 17 19.39 -40.78 13.44
N LEU A 18 20.03 -40.36 12.33
CA LEU A 18 21.08 -41.14 11.68
C LEU A 18 22.15 -40.18 11.18
N ALA A 19 23.29 -40.26 11.84
CA ALA A 19 24.51 -39.53 11.55
C ALA A 19 25.08 -39.92 10.18
N PHE A 20 25.48 -38.93 9.39
CA PHE A 20 26.56 -39.10 8.42
C PHE A 20 27.54 -37.95 8.53
N THR A 21 28.75 -38.31 8.92
CA THR A 21 29.91 -37.46 9.13
C THR A 21 30.60 -37.15 7.80
N GLY A 22 31.03 -35.89 7.65
CA GLY A 22 32.21 -35.52 6.85
C GLY A 22 31.93 -35.02 5.43
N TRP A 23 32.04 -33.71 5.20
CA TRP A 23 33.31 -33.13 4.79
C TRP A 23 33.24 -31.60 4.78
N SER A 24 34.26 -30.99 5.39
CA SER A 24 34.57 -29.57 5.31
C SER A 24 34.93 -29.19 3.87
N ASN A 25 34.24 -28.19 3.32
CA ASN A 25 34.85 -27.25 2.38
C ASN A 25 34.11 -25.91 2.45
N THR A 26 34.71 -25.01 3.22
CA THR A 26 34.49 -23.57 3.15
C THR A 26 34.79 -23.05 1.75
N GLN A 27 33.76 -22.66 1.01
CA GLN A 27 33.85 -21.65 -0.03
C GLN A 27 32.77 -20.61 0.22
N SER A 28 33.19 -19.51 0.85
CA SER A 28 32.48 -18.24 0.88
C SER A 28 32.38 -17.70 -0.56
N ALA A 29 31.30 -18.03 -1.26
CA ALA A 29 30.95 -17.37 -2.49
C ALA A 29 30.31 -16.02 -2.14
N SER A 30 31.14 -14.99 -2.01
CA SER A 30 30.67 -13.59 -2.05
C SER A 30 29.95 -13.39 -3.38
N ARG A 31 28.62 -13.42 -3.38
CA ARG A 31 27.81 -12.99 -4.52
C ARG A 31 27.95 -11.48 -4.62
N ARG A 32 28.94 -11.04 -5.41
CA ARG A 32 28.99 -9.65 -5.88
C ARG A 32 27.69 -9.39 -6.63
N SER A 33 26.96 -8.37 -6.21
CA SER A 33 25.92 -7.72 -7.00
C SER A 33 26.54 -7.25 -8.32
N THR A 34 26.48 -8.11 -9.33
CA THR A 34 26.71 -7.76 -10.73
C THR A 34 25.35 -7.66 -11.37
N SER A 35 24.94 -6.45 -11.73
CA SER A 35 23.84 -6.20 -12.65
C SER A 35 24.12 -6.98 -13.93
N ILE A 36 23.52 -8.15 -14.07
CA ILE A 36 23.44 -8.84 -15.35
C ILE A 36 22.49 -7.97 -16.16
N LEU A 37 23.04 -7.17 -17.08
CA LEU A 37 22.25 -6.48 -18.10
C LEU A 37 21.49 -7.58 -18.86
N ARG A 38 20.21 -7.75 -18.54
CA ARG A 38 19.34 -8.75 -19.17
C ARG A 38 19.01 -8.27 -20.58
N GLU A 39 19.06 -9.18 -21.54
CA GLU A 39 18.76 -8.89 -22.95
C GLU A 39 17.36 -8.26 -23.09
N ALA A 40 17.22 -7.35 -24.06
CA ALA A 40 15.96 -6.68 -24.37
C ALA A 40 14.89 -7.72 -24.77
N PRO A 41 13.58 -7.42 -24.55
CA PRO A 41 12.51 -8.32 -24.94
C PRO A 41 12.59 -8.72 -26.41
N THR A 42 12.09 -9.92 -26.71
CA THR A 42 12.09 -10.55 -28.04
C THR A 42 11.29 -9.76 -29.09
N THR A 43 10.41 -8.85 -28.67
CA THR A 43 9.78 -7.87 -29.55
C THR A 43 10.77 -6.76 -29.87
N SER A 44 11.05 -6.56 -31.15
CA SER A 44 11.89 -5.45 -31.59
C SER A 44 11.27 -4.14 -31.12
N ILE A 45 12.04 -3.29 -30.43
CA ILE A 45 11.62 -1.92 -30.08
C ILE A 45 11.09 -1.17 -31.31
N ALA A 46 11.62 -1.48 -32.50
CA ALA A 46 11.14 -0.94 -33.76
C ALA A 46 9.69 -1.33 -34.08
N ASP A 47 9.27 -2.56 -33.75
CA ASP A 47 7.89 -3.02 -33.98
C ASP A 47 6.92 -2.32 -33.02
N LEU A 48 7.32 -2.14 -31.75
CA LEU A 48 6.54 -1.40 -30.76
C LEU A 48 6.36 0.07 -31.15
N GLU A 49 7.45 0.76 -31.50
CA GLU A 49 7.38 2.17 -31.92
C GLU A 49 6.61 2.33 -33.24
N SER A 50 6.76 1.41 -34.19
CA SER A 50 5.99 1.41 -35.44
C SER A 50 4.49 1.24 -35.19
N ALA A 51 4.10 0.34 -34.29
CA ALA A 51 2.70 0.15 -33.90
C ALA A 51 2.14 1.36 -33.14
N LEU A 52 2.95 1.95 -32.26
CA LEU A 52 2.63 3.17 -31.54
C LEU A 52 2.40 4.33 -32.52
N ASP A 53 3.28 4.55 -33.48
CA ASP A 53 3.15 5.63 -34.48
C ASP A 53 1.82 5.55 -35.26
N GLY A 54 1.32 4.34 -35.51
CA GLY A 54 0.03 4.12 -36.16
C GLY A 54 -1.18 4.64 -35.38
N CYS A 55 -1.07 4.85 -34.07
CA CYS A 55 -2.15 5.34 -33.20
C CYS A 55 -1.74 6.47 -32.23
N ARG A 56 -0.51 6.99 -32.33
CA ARG A 56 0.08 7.95 -31.37
C ARG A 56 -0.80 9.19 -31.16
N SER A 57 -1.38 9.72 -32.24
CA SER A 57 -2.28 10.88 -32.19
C SER A 57 -3.65 10.61 -31.57
N ASP A 58 -4.07 9.34 -31.52
CA ASP A 58 -5.30 8.91 -30.86
C ASP A 58 -5.10 8.71 -29.35
N ILE A 59 -3.93 8.22 -28.94
CA ILE A 59 -3.64 7.87 -27.54
C ILE A 59 -2.82 8.92 -26.78
N THR A 60 -2.23 9.92 -27.45
CA THR A 60 -1.50 11.02 -26.80
C THR A 60 -1.97 12.39 -27.30
N LYS A 61 -1.92 13.39 -26.41
CA LYS A 61 -2.04 14.82 -26.80
C LYS A 61 -0.69 15.51 -26.90
N THR A 62 0.29 15.04 -26.14
CA THR A 62 1.68 15.49 -26.20
C THR A 62 2.55 14.28 -25.91
N CYS A 63 3.56 14.05 -26.75
CA CYS A 63 4.47 12.92 -26.63
C CYS A 63 5.83 13.36 -27.16
N ASN A 64 6.71 13.74 -26.24
CA ASN A 64 8.09 14.15 -26.54
C ASN A 64 9.08 13.02 -26.19
N VAL A 65 8.60 11.78 -26.21
CA VAL A 65 9.35 10.59 -25.83
C VAL A 65 9.06 9.42 -26.76
N ALA A 66 10.03 8.52 -26.88
CA ALA A 66 9.92 7.23 -27.54
C ALA A 66 10.39 6.12 -26.59
N VAL A 67 9.93 4.90 -26.78
CA VAL A 67 10.41 3.74 -26.05
C VAL A 67 11.82 3.40 -26.54
N GLY A 68 12.75 3.21 -25.61
CA GLY A 68 14.13 2.83 -25.90
C GLY A 68 14.72 1.98 -24.78
N VAL A 69 16.01 1.64 -24.89
CA VAL A 69 16.71 0.85 -23.87
C VAL A 69 17.24 1.77 -22.78
N SER A 70 16.75 1.61 -21.56
CA SER A 70 17.26 2.25 -20.36
C SER A 70 18.71 1.85 -20.12
N SER A 71 19.58 2.86 -20.04
CA SER A 71 20.97 2.66 -19.61
C SER A 71 21.08 2.28 -18.14
N THR A 72 20.04 2.55 -17.35
CA THR A 72 20.01 2.30 -15.91
C THR A 72 19.55 0.87 -15.60
N THR A 73 18.46 0.42 -16.24
CA THR A 73 17.87 -0.89 -15.95
C THR A 73 18.27 -1.96 -16.96
N GLY A 74 18.82 -1.59 -18.12
CA GLY A 74 19.05 -2.49 -19.25
C GLY A 74 17.76 -2.96 -19.94
N ARG A 75 16.59 -2.46 -19.51
CA ARG A 75 15.27 -2.80 -20.03
C ARG A 75 14.67 -1.62 -20.80
N LEU A 76 13.36 -1.62 -21.02
CA LEU A 76 12.68 -0.51 -21.68
C LEU A 76 12.59 0.71 -20.76
N GLY A 77 12.64 1.89 -21.37
CA GLY A 77 12.55 3.19 -20.75
C GLY A 77 12.01 4.23 -21.73
N LEU A 78 11.64 5.42 -21.24
CA LEU A 78 11.22 6.53 -22.09
C LEU A 78 12.41 7.44 -22.40
N MET A 79 12.68 7.66 -23.68
CA MET A 79 13.78 8.49 -24.18
C MET A 79 13.25 9.77 -24.78
N ALA A 80 13.82 10.91 -24.42
CA ALA A 80 13.44 12.20 -25.00
C ALA A 80 13.70 12.23 -26.51
N THR A 81 12.68 12.57 -27.32
CA THR A 81 12.80 12.66 -28.79
C THR A 81 13.33 14.01 -29.27
N SER A 82 13.45 14.97 -28.36
CA SER A 82 13.97 16.31 -28.59
C SER A 82 14.40 16.91 -27.25
N ASN A 83 15.05 18.07 -27.26
CA ASN A 83 15.33 18.79 -26.01
C ASN A 83 14.02 19.20 -25.30
N ILE A 84 13.89 18.85 -24.02
CA ILE A 84 12.74 19.17 -23.16
C ILE A 84 13.21 20.14 -22.08
N ARG A 85 12.49 21.25 -21.84
CA ARG A 85 12.83 22.18 -20.77
C ARG A 85 12.08 21.84 -19.49
N LYS A 86 12.62 22.29 -18.37
CA LYS A 86 11.90 22.26 -17.08
C LYS A 86 10.54 22.95 -17.21
N GLY A 87 9.49 22.27 -16.78
CA GLY A 87 8.09 22.70 -16.83
C GLY A 87 7.34 22.26 -18.09
N ASP A 88 8.04 21.80 -19.14
CA ASP A 88 7.39 21.28 -20.34
C ASP A 88 6.68 19.94 -20.04
N ILE A 89 5.63 19.64 -20.80
CA ILE A 89 4.94 18.34 -20.73
C ILE A 89 5.76 17.33 -21.53
N ILE A 90 6.11 16.22 -20.89
CA ILE A 90 6.84 15.11 -21.51
C ILE A 90 5.87 14.21 -22.26
N LEU A 91 4.88 13.69 -21.53
CA LEU A 91 3.88 12.76 -22.03
C LEU A 91 2.53 13.12 -21.42
N ASN A 92 1.50 12.99 -22.24
CA ASN A 92 0.13 13.30 -21.87
C ASN A 92 -0.84 12.38 -22.62
N MET A 93 -1.61 11.57 -21.88
CA MET A 93 -2.54 10.59 -22.42
C MET A 93 -3.94 10.77 -21.81
N PRO A 94 -4.99 10.94 -22.63
CA PRO A 94 -6.37 11.03 -22.14
C PRO A 94 -6.81 9.72 -21.48
N TYR A 95 -7.78 9.74 -20.57
CA TYR A 95 -8.40 8.49 -20.13
C TYR A 95 -9.30 7.95 -21.24
N ASP A 96 -9.06 6.69 -21.62
CA ASP A 96 -9.81 6.02 -22.68
C ASP A 96 -9.81 4.51 -22.46
N ASP A 97 -11.01 3.95 -22.26
CA ASP A 97 -11.22 2.53 -21.99
C ASP A 97 -10.69 1.61 -23.09
N ARG A 98 -10.47 2.14 -24.30
CA ARG A 98 -9.90 1.36 -25.41
C ARG A 98 -8.44 1.01 -25.21
N TYR A 99 -7.68 1.64 -24.32
CA TYR A 99 -6.28 1.23 -24.08
C TYR A 99 -5.86 1.26 -22.62
N GLN A 100 -6.50 2.07 -21.77
CA GLN A 100 -6.25 2.00 -20.34
C GLN A 100 -6.79 0.68 -19.79
N LEU A 101 -6.09 0.10 -18.82
CA LEU A 101 -6.62 -1.00 -18.02
C LEU A 101 -7.05 -0.42 -16.68
N SER A 102 -8.32 -0.61 -16.34
CA SER A 102 -8.93 -0.11 -15.11
C SER A 102 -9.92 -1.13 -14.55
N ALA A 103 -10.11 -1.13 -13.22
CA ALA A 103 -11.09 -2.00 -12.57
C ALA A 103 -12.52 -1.82 -13.14
N THR A 104 -12.88 -0.58 -13.49
CA THR A 104 -14.19 -0.26 -14.09
C THR A 104 -14.36 -0.92 -15.45
N THR A 105 -13.38 -0.80 -16.36
CA THR A 105 -13.42 -1.41 -17.70
C THR A 105 -13.41 -2.93 -17.60
N SER A 106 -12.64 -3.48 -16.66
CA SER A 106 -12.57 -4.92 -16.38
C SER A 106 -13.96 -5.48 -16.08
N ARG A 107 -14.63 -4.91 -15.07
CA ARG A 107 -15.92 -5.41 -14.59
C ARG A 107 -17.07 -5.11 -15.55
N ASN A 108 -17.12 -3.89 -16.08
CA ASN A 108 -18.31 -3.39 -16.78
C ASN A 108 -18.28 -3.61 -18.29
N GLU A 109 -17.13 -3.98 -18.86
CA GLU A 109 -17.01 -4.22 -20.30
C GLU A 109 -16.41 -5.59 -20.61
N VAL A 110 -15.20 -5.91 -20.12
CA VAL A 110 -14.48 -7.13 -20.50
C VAL A 110 -15.12 -8.38 -19.88
N PHE A 111 -15.36 -8.35 -18.57
CA PHE A 111 -15.92 -9.47 -17.82
C PHE A 111 -17.38 -9.27 -17.44
N LYS A 112 -18.08 -8.38 -18.14
CA LYS A 112 -19.50 -8.11 -17.93
C LYS A 112 -20.33 -9.37 -18.18
N GLY A 113 -21.07 -9.80 -17.15
CA GLY A 113 -21.87 -11.03 -17.22
C GLY A 113 -21.04 -12.32 -17.17
N ILE A 114 -19.72 -12.22 -16.97
CA ILE A 114 -18.80 -13.34 -16.73
C ILE A 114 -18.47 -13.42 -15.25
N LEU A 115 -18.07 -12.29 -14.65
CA LEU A 115 -17.94 -12.15 -13.20
C LEU A 115 -19.33 -11.97 -12.58
N ALA A 116 -19.53 -12.56 -11.40
CA ALA A 116 -20.73 -12.34 -10.63
C ALA A 116 -20.83 -10.88 -10.18
N ASP A 117 -22.03 -10.31 -10.12
CA ASP A 117 -22.24 -8.91 -9.70
C ASP A 117 -21.70 -8.61 -8.30
N LYS A 118 -21.62 -9.64 -7.44
CA LYS A 118 -21.08 -9.58 -6.07
C LYS A 118 -19.61 -10.00 -5.97
N TYR A 119 -18.94 -10.29 -7.08
CA TYR A 119 -17.52 -10.60 -7.04
C TYR A 119 -16.77 -9.37 -6.52
N ASP A 120 -16.10 -9.54 -5.39
CA ASP A 120 -15.21 -8.55 -4.82
C ASP A 120 -14.01 -9.34 -4.32
N GLY A 121 -12.92 -9.27 -5.06
CA GLY A 121 -11.72 -10.04 -4.77
C GLY A 121 -10.91 -9.38 -3.67
N TRP A 122 -10.18 -10.17 -2.90
CA TRP A 122 -9.27 -9.69 -1.86
C TRP A 122 -8.19 -8.75 -2.40
N THR A 123 -7.79 -8.94 -3.66
CA THR A 123 -6.82 -8.08 -4.37
C THR A 123 -7.43 -6.79 -4.95
N GLY A 124 -8.73 -6.55 -4.76
CA GLY A 124 -9.43 -5.32 -5.11
C GLY A 124 -9.27 -4.86 -6.56
N ASP A 125 -9.10 -3.54 -6.75
CA ASP A 125 -8.95 -2.93 -8.08
C ASP A 125 -7.72 -3.45 -8.84
N ALA A 126 -6.62 -3.76 -8.13
CA ALA A 126 -5.42 -4.33 -8.74
C ALA A 126 -5.72 -5.72 -9.35
N GLY A 127 -6.48 -6.56 -8.65
CA GLY A 127 -6.93 -7.85 -9.17
C GLY A 127 -7.74 -7.74 -10.46
N LEU A 128 -8.69 -6.80 -10.50
CA LEU A 128 -9.49 -6.54 -11.69
C LEU A 128 -8.63 -6.04 -12.87
N ILE A 129 -7.60 -5.24 -12.61
CA ILE A 129 -6.64 -4.82 -13.65
C ILE A 129 -5.77 -6.00 -14.11
N ALA A 130 -5.33 -6.87 -13.20
CA ALA A 130 -4.59 -8.08 -13.54
C ALA A 130 -5.42 -9.04 -14.41
N LEU A 131 -6.72 -9.16 -14.16
CA LEU A 131 -7.64 -9.89 -15.04
C LEU A 131 -7.70 -9.32 -16.45
N MET A 132 -7.77 -7.98 -16.59
CA MET A 132 -7.71 -7.36 -17.92
C MET A 132 -6.38 -7.63 -18.59
N LEU A 133 -5.28 -7.58 -17.85
CA LEU A 133 -3.95 -7.84 -18.37
C LEU A 133 -3.84 -9.28 -18.91
N LEU A 134 -4.30 -10.28 -18.15
CA LEU A 134 -4.39 -11.66 -18.62
C LEU A 134 -5.24 -11.77 -19.90
N ASN A 135 -6.37 -11.07 -19.95
CA ASN A 135 -7.20 -11.04 -21.14
C ASN A 135 -6.46 -10.46 -22.35
N GLU A 136 -5.71 -9.38 -22.18
CA GLU A 136 -4.89 -8.80 -23.26
C GLU A 136 -3.79 -9.76 -23.72
N VAL A 137 -3.15 -10.49 -22.81
CA VAL A 137 -2.20 -11.56 -23.14
C VAL A 137 -2.87 -12.67 -23.95
N ALA A 138 -4.04 -13.14 -23.52
CA ALA A 138 -4.79 -14.17 -24.23
C ALA A 138 -5.23 -13.74 -25.64
N ARG A 139 -5.60 -12.46 -25.81
CA ARG A 139 -5.98 -11.87 -27.11
C ARG A 139 -4.84 -11.86 -28.12
N VAL A 140 -3.58 -11.76 -27.67
CA VAL A 140 -2.41 -11.86 -28.56
C VAL A 140 -2.36 -13.23 -29.25
N ASP A 141 -2.79 -14.28 -28.55
CA ASP A 141 -2.89 -15.67 -29.03
C ASP A 141 -4.28 -16.01 -29.63
N GLY A 142 -5.15 -15.00 -29.81
CA GLY A 142 -6.47 -15.16 -30.41
C GLY A 142 -7.53 -15.79 -29.50
N THR A 143 -7.28 -15.87 -28.19
CA THR A 143 -8.23 -16.30 -27.16
C THR A 143 -8.66 -15.12 -26.27
N GLY A 144 -9.36 -15.38 -25.16
CA GLY A 144 -9.90 -14.33 -24.30
C GLY A 144 -11.13 -13.63 -24.86
N VAL A 145 -11.60 -12.62 -24.14
CA VAL A 145 -12.72 -11.77 -24.52
C VAL A 145 -12.24 -10.66 -25.46
N ALA A 146 -12.85 -10.56 -26.64
CA ALA A 146 -12.56 -9.54 -27.64
C ALA A 146 -13.13 -8.15 -27.30
N ARG A 147 -12.94 -7.70 -26.05
CA ARG A 147 -13.37 -6.40 -25.51
C ARG A 147 -12.23 -5.77 -24.71
N PRO A 148 -12.08 -4.44 -24.74
CA PRO A 148 -12.85 -3.47 -25.54
C PRO A 148 -12.57 -3.61 -27.06
N GLU A 149 -13.52 -3.14 -27.87
CA GLU A 149 -13.37 -3.05 -29.32
C GLU A 149 -12.45 -1.87 -29.68
N ARG A 150 -11.47 -2.11 -30.56
CA ARG A 150 -10.43 -1.14 -30.91
C ARG A 150 -10.28 -0.99 -32.42
N PRO A 151 -9.93 0.21 -32.92
CA PRO A 151 -9.42 0.36 -34.27
C PRO A 151 -8.17 -0.51 -34.50
N SER A 152 -7.93 -0.92 -35.74
CA SER A 152 -6.83 -1.83 -36.09
C SER A 152 -5.47 -1.36 -35.60
N ASN A 153 -5.15 -0.08 -35.77
CA ASN A 153 -3.84 0.47 -35.37
C ASN A 153 -3.65 0.43 -33.85
N MET A 154 -4.71 0.72 -33.09
CA MET A 154 -4.68 0.65 -31.63
C MET A 154 -4.59 -0.80 -31.14
N GLN A 155 -5.28 -1.74 -31.81
CA GLN A 155 -5.13 -3.16 -31.50
C GLN A 155 -3.72 -3.67 -31.78
N SER A 156 -3.09 -3.22 -32.87
CA SER A 156 -1.68 -3.51 -33.17
C SER A 156 -0.74 -2.97 -32.09
N PHE A 157 -0.97 -1.73 -31.62
CA PHE A 157 -0.21 -1.15 -30.52
C PHE A 157 -0.38 -1.95 -29.21
N MET A 158 -1.62 -2.26 -28.81
CA MET A 158 -1.86 -3.07 -27.61
C MET A 158 -1.18 -4.44 -27.69
N LYS A 159 -1.22 -5.09 -28.86
CA LYS A 159 -0.51 -6.35 -29.08
C LYS A 159 1.01 -6.18 -28.90
N ALA A 160 1.61 -5.17 -29.53
CA ALA A 160 3.04 -4.91 -29.41
C ALA A 160 3.45 -4.54 -27.97
N TRP A 161 2.62 -3.75 -27.27
CA TRP A 161 2.84 -3.41 -25.86
C TRP A 161 2.80 -4.67 -24.98
N VAL A 162 1.79 -5.53 -25.11
CA VAL A 162 1.71 -6.80 -24.37
C VAL A 162 2.95 -7.65 -24.63
N GLN A 163 3.38 -7.78 -25.88
CA GLN A 163 4.57 -8.54 -26.26
C GLN A 163 5.88 -7.91 -25.77
N SER A 164 5.87 -6.67 -25.28
CA SER A 164 7.03 -6.01 -24.68
C SER A 164 7.11 -6.18 -23.15
N LEU A 165 6.06 -6.73 -22.53
CA LEU A 165 6.01 -6.94 -21.09
C LEU A 165 7.02 -8.01 -20.64
N PRO A 166 7.58 -7.88 -19.42
CA PRO A 166 8.39 -8.92 -18.81
C PRO A 166 7.63 -10.25 -18.72
N SER A 167 8.25 -11.32 -19.19
CA SER A 167 7.71 -12.68 -19.11
C SER A 167 7.67 -13.18 -17.65
N PRO A 168 6.90 -14.24 -17.36
CA PRO A 168 6.89 -14.85 -16.03
C PRO A 168 8.29 -15.25 -15.57
N ASP A 169 9.11 -15.80 -16.47
CA ASP A 169 10.49 -16.22 -16.16
C ASP A 169 11.39 -15.04 -15.82
N GLU A 170 11.19 -13.89 -16.46
CA GLU A 170 11.95 -12.67 -16.18
C GLU A 170 11.59 -12.09 -14.80
N LEU A 171 10.34 -12.26 -14.35
CA LEU A 171 9.87 -11.78 -13.06
C LEU A 171 10.13 -12.72 -11.89
N LYS A 172 10.43 -14.01 -12.13
CA LYS A 172 10.77 -14.99 -11.06
C LYS A 172 11.84 -14.51 -10.08
N GLU A 173 12.81 -13.75 -10.56
CA GLU A 173 13.85 -13.15 -9.72
C GLU A 173 13.60 -11.64 -9.48
N GLY A 174 12.68 -11.04 -10.22
CA GLY A 174 12.48 -9.60 -10.28
C GLY A 174 11.37 -9.06 -9.38
N HIS A 175 10.44 -9.89 -8.90
CA HIS A 175 9.32 -9.44 -8.08
C HIS A 175 9.01 -10.45 -6.96
N PRO A 176 8.80 -10.03 -5.70
CA PRO A 176 8.60 -10.94 -4.57
C PRO A 176 7.44 -11.93 -4.71
N LEU A 177 6.33 -11.50 -5.33
CA LEU A 177 5.21 -12.40 -5.64
C LEU A 177 5.58 -13.59 -6.55
N MET A 178 6.71 -13.50 -7.26
CA MET A 178 7.19 -14.52 -8.20
C MET A 178 8.47 -15.23 -7.71
N TRP A 179 9.00 -14.83 -6.56
CA TRP A 179 10.17 -15.47 -5.95
C TRP A 179 9.91 -16.94 -5.59
N SER A 180 10.98 -17.68 -5.29
CA SER A 180 10.83 -19.02 -4.76
C SER A 180 10.16 -18.99 -3.38
N GLU A 181 9.42 -20.03 -3.02
CA GLU A 181 8.78 -20.15 -1.69
C GLU A 181 9.80 -19.95 -0.55
N VAL A 182 11.03 -20.45 -0.74
CA VAL A 182 12.13 -20.27 0.23
C VAL A 182 12.50 -18.79 0.38
N ASP A 183 12.62 -18.05 -0.72
CA ASP A 183 12.94 -16.62 -0.65
C ASP A 183 11.75 -15.79 -0.12
N GLN A 184 10.51 -16.22 -0.39
CA GLN A 184 9.29 -15.63 0.16
C GLN A 184 9.21 -15.83 1.68
N GLU A 185 9.59 -17.00 2.19
CA GLU A 185 9.68 -17.28 3.63
C GLU A 185 10.76 -16.41 4.31
N VAL A 186 11.91 -16.24 3.67
CA VAL A 186 12.95 -15.33 4.14
C VAL A 186 12.42 -13.89 4.18
N LEU A 187 11.70 -13.43 3.14
CA LEU A 187 11.12 -12.09 3.13
C LEU A 187 10.07 -11.90 4.23
N GLN A 188 9.15 -12.86 4.38
CA GLN A 188 8.10 -12.85 5.40
C GLN A 188 8.65 -12.64 6.81
N SER A 189 9.79 -13.27 7.09
CA SER A 189 10.45 -13.18 8.39
C SER A 189 11.39 -11.97 8.51
N SER A 190 11.79 -11.35 7.40
CA SER A 190 12.73 -10.22 7.36
C SER A 190 12.07 -8.84 7.36
N SER A 191 10.74 -8.78 7.31
CA SER A 191 9.96 -7.54 7.29
C SER A 191 8.73 -7.67 8.18
N ASN A 192 8.27 -6.59 8.79
CA ASN A 192 6.97 -6.51 9.46
C ASN A 192 5.83 -6.20 8.49
N THR A 193 6.12 -5.67 7.31
CA THR A 193 5.18 -5.67 6.18
C THR A 193 5.14 -7.06 5.55
N LYS A 194 4.24 -7.91 6.05
CA LYS A 194 4.23 -9.34 5.75
C LYS A 194 3.80 -9.64 4.32
N ILE A 195 4.62 -10.39 3.57
CA ILE A 195 4.28 -10.82 2.20
C ILE A 195 3.19 -11.90 2.18
N TYR A 196 3.08 -12.74 3.21
CA TYR A 196 2.14 -13.88 3.21
C TYR A 196 0.69 -13.44 3.07
N GLN A 197 0.28 -12.36 3.72
CA GLN A 197 -1.09 -11.84 3.54
C GLN A 197 -1.38 -11.52 2.06
N LYS A 198 -0.43 -10.89 1.36
CA LYS A 198 -0.57 -10.58 -0.07
C LYS A 198 -0.58 -11.83 -0.95
N LEU A 199 0.15 -12.87 -0.57
CA LEU A 199 0.16 -14.15 -1.28
C LEU A 199 -1.13 -14.92 -1.07
N ASP A 200 -1.65 -14.93 0.16
CA ASP A 200 -2.92 -15.56 0.52
C ASP A 200 -4.09 -14.90 -0.23
N ASP A 201 -4.20 -13.57 -0.16
CA ASP A 201 -5.24 -12.79 -0.88
C ASP A 201 -5.21 -13.10 -2.40
N LEU A 202 -4.01 -13.19 -2.96
CA LEU A 202 -3.79 -13.49 -4.37
C LEU A 202 -4.18 -14.93 -4.72
N GLU A 203 -3.76 -15.91 -3.91
CA GLU A 203 -4.05 -17.32 -4.13
C GLU A 203 -5.55 -17.62 -3.97
N GLU A 204 -6.21 -17.02 -2.97
CA GLU A 204 -7.65 -17.13 -2.77
C GLU A 204 -8.44 -16.59 -3.97
N ASP A 205 -8.11 -15.37 -4.42
CA ASP A 205 -8.75 -14.78 -5.61
C ASP A 205 -8.50 -15.63 -6.86
N ALA A 206 -7.26 -16.04 -7.10
CA ALA A 206 -6.91 -16.79 -8.29
C ALA A 206 -7.57 -18.18 -8.30
N THR A 207 -7.62 -18.86 -7.16
CA THR A 207 -8.28 -20.17 -7.01
C THR A 207 -9.77 -20.01 -7.25
N TRP A 208 -10.40 -19.00 -6.63
CA TRP A 208 -11.81 -18.71 -6.86
C TRP A 208 -12.11 -18.45 -8.33
N LEU A 209 -11.30 -17.64 -9.01
CA LEU A 209 -11.44 -17.31 -10.43
C LEU A 209 -11.27 -18.56 -11.31
N VAL A 210 -10.31 -19.43 -11.02
CA VAL A 210 -10.11 -20.68 -11.75
C VAL A 210 -11.34 -21.59 -11.61
N GLU A 211 -11.83 -21.81 -10.39
CA GLU A 211 -12.97 -22.69 -10.13
C GLU A 211 -14.30 -22.13 -10.66
N ASN A 212 -14.51 -20.82 -10.49
CA ASN A 212 -15.82 -20.20 -10.72
C ASN A 212 -15.96 -19.53 -12.07
N VAL A 213 -14.86 -19.26 -12.78
CA VAL A 213 -14.86 -18.54 -14.06
C VAL A 213 -14.11 -19.31 -15.14
N PHE A 214 -12.80 -19.49 -14.98
CA PHE A 214 -11.94 -19.92 -16.08
C PHE A 214 -12.17 -21.38 -16.48
N SER A 215 -12.30 -22.29 -15.50
CA SER A 215 -12.53 -23.71 -15.75
C SER A 215 -13.88 -23.99 -16.45
N LYS A 216 -14.85 -23.08 -16.33
CA LYS A 216 -16.17 -23.22 -16.97
C LYS A 216 -16.11 -22.98 -18.48
N ASP A 217 -15.11 -22.26 -18.98
CA ASP A 217 -14.90 -22.01 -20.40
C ASP A 217 -13.40 -21.92 -20.76
N ARG A 218 -12.73 -23.07 -20.83
CA ARG A 218 -11.32 -23.17 -21.23
C ARG A 218 -11.06 -22.82 -22.69
N LYS A 219 -12.09 -22.69 -23.52
CA LYS A 219 -11.94 -22.22 -24.90
C LYS A 219 -11.66 -20.73 -24.92
N THR A 220 -12.38 -19.97 -24.10
CA THR A 220 -12.15 -18.53 -23.94
C THR A 220 -11.00 -18.25 -22.97
N PHE A 221 -10.88 -19.05 -21.90
CA PHE A 221 -9.91 -18.87 -20.81
C PHE A 221 -8.93 -20.06 -20.70
N PRO A 222 -8.02 -20.22 -21.67
CA PRO A 222 -7.06 -21.32 -21.68
C PRO A 222 -6.05 -21.22 -20.52
N GLU A 223 -5.56 -22.37 -20.04
CA GLU A 223 -4.57 -22.40 -18.95
C GLU A 223 -3.21 -21.85 -19.39
N THR A 224 -2.87 -22.03 -20.66
CA THR A 224 -1.64 -21.58 -21.29
C THR A 224 -1.91 -20.86 -22.61
N VAL A 225 -1.01 -19.98 -23.00
CA VAL A 225 -1.07 -19.23 -24.28
C VAL A 225 0.33 -19.08 -24.87
N GLN A 226 0.42 -18.88 -26.18
CA GLN A 226 1.68 -18.53 -26.84
C GLN A 226 2.02 -17.05 -26.64
N PHE A 227 3.15 -16.79 -25.99
CA PHE A 227 3.67 -15.47 -25.74
C PHE A 227 5.13 -15.41 -26.22
N ASN A 228 5.39 -14.59 -27.24
CA ASN A 228 6.71 -14.44 -27.84
C ASN A 228 7.41 -15.77 -28.22
N GLY A 229 6.62 -16.73 -28.71
CA GLY A 229 7.11 -18.05 -29.12
C GLY A 229 7.38 -19.02 -27.97
N GLN A 230 6.96 -18.67 -26.75
CA GLN A 230 6.99 -19.54 -25.58
C GLN A 230 5.58 -19.78 -25.06
N GLU A 231 5.33 -20.99 -24.56
CA GLU A 231 4.08 -21.29 -23.87
C GLU A 231 4.20 -20.81 -22.41
N ILE A 232 3.30 -19.92 -22.00
CA ILE A 232 3.28 -19.35 -20.64
C ILE A 232 1.95 -19.62 -19.93
N PRO A 233 1.92 -19.67 -18.59
CA PRO A 233 0.67 -19.73 -17.83
C PRO A 233 -0.16 -18.45 -18.03
N CYS A 234 -1.47 -18.60 -18.22
CA CYS A 234 -2.42 -17.51 -18.39
C CYS A 234 -3.56 -17.59 -17.37
N PHE A 235 -4.69 -18.23 -17.67
CA PHE A 235 -5.84 -18.32 -16.76
C PHE A 235 -5.68 -19.45 -15.71
N THR A 236 -4.63 -19.33 -14.90
CA THR A 236 -4.23 -20.21 -13.79
C THR A 236 -3.76 -19.38 -12.60
N VAL A 237 -3.57 -19.99 -11.42
CA VAL A 237 -3.00 -19.30 -10.25
C VAL A 237 -1.66 -18.65 -10.56
N LYS A 238 -0.75 -19.35 -11.25
CA LYS A 238 0.56 -18.82 -11.64
C LYS A 238 0.48 -17.67 -12.64
N GLY A 239 -0.45 -17.75 -13.60
CA GLY A 239 -0.62 -16.68 -14.56
C GLY A 239 -1.24 -15.43 -13.92
N TYR A 240 -2.19 -15.61 -13.00
CA TYR A 240 -2.73 -14.51 -12.20
C TYR A 240 -1.66 -13.86 -11.32
N ALA A 241 -0.79 -14.66 -10.67
CA ALA A 241 0.34 -14.15 -9.90
C ALA A 241 1.28 -13.28 -10.75
N TRP A 242 1.60 -13.73 -11.96
CA TRP A 242 2.39 -12.96 -12.92
C TRP A 242 1.70 -11.65 -13.33
N ALA A 243 0.41 -11.69 -13.63
CA ALA A 243 -0.35 -10.50 -13.98
C ALA A 243 -0.48 -9.52 -12.81
N MET A 244 -0.58 -10.01 -11.56
CA MET A 244 -0.56 -9.19 -10.35
C MET A 244 0.79 -8.50 -10.16
N ALA A 245 1.90 -9.22 -10.31
CA ALA A 245 3.24 -8.63 -10.25
C ALA A 245 3.45 -7.54 -11.31
N LEU A 246 2.98 -7.75 -12.53
CA LEU A 246 2.99 -6.72 -13.57
C LEU A 246 2.09 -5.54 -13.22
N THR A 247 0.91 -5.79 -12.66
CA THR A 247 -0.06 -4.75 -12.31
C THR A 247 0.46 -3.87 -11.17
N GLN A 248 0.95 -4.45 -10.08
CA GLN A 248 1.50 -3.71 -8.95
C GLN A 248 2.70 -2.85 -9.37
N SER A 249 3.57 -3.41 -10.20
CA SER A 249 4.80 -2.70 -10.61
C SER A 249 4.60 -1.59 -11.65
N ARG A 250 3.44 -1.53 -12.33
CA ARG A 250 3.20 -0.66 -13.51
C ARG A 250 2.00 0.27 -13.41
N THR A 251 1.13 0.05 -12.43
CA THR A 251 -0.04 0.91 -12.25
C THR A 251 0.34 2.26 -11.67
N VAL A 252 -0.46 3.27 -11.99
CA VAL A 252 -0.36 4.61 -11.43
C VAL A 252 -1.66 4.95 -10.73
N PHE A 253 -1.56 5.54 -9.53
CA PHE A 253 -2.71 6.07 -8.81
C PHE A 253 -2.86 7.55 -9.11
N VAL A 254 -3.89 7.89 -9.89
CA VAL A 254 -4.15 9.27 -10.34
C VAL A 254 -5.64 9.54 -10.26
N ASP A 255 -6.06 10.76 -9.92
CA ASP A 255 -7.48 11.14 -9.83
C ASP A 255 -8.34 10.13 -9.02
N GLY A 256 -7.80 9.65 -7.89
CA GLY A 256 -8.48 8.74 -6.97
C GLY A 256 -8.71 7.31 -7.49
N LYS A 257 -8.05 6.88 -8.58
CA LYS A 257 -8.18 5.51 -9.09
C LYS A 257 -6.85 4.93 -9.56
N LEU A 258 -6.70 3.62 -9.39
CA LEU A 258 -5.59 2.85 -9.94
C LEU A 258 -5.82 2.59 -11.45
N ARG A 259 -4.79 2.81 -12.26
CA ARG A 259 -4.83 2.57 -13.71
C ARG A 259 -3.51 2.02 -14.20
N LEU A 260 -3.56 1.10 -15.16
CA LEU A 260 -2.40 0.77 -15.99
C LEU A 260 -2.57 1.45 -17.34
N LEU A 261 -1.58 2.26 -17.72
CA LEU A 261 -1.59 3.08 -18.92
C LEU A 261 -0.41 2.67 -19.82
N PRO A 262 -0.66 1.89 -20.89
CA PRO A 262 0.37 1.55 -21.86
C PRO A 262 1.09 2.80 -22.36
N MET A 263 2.42 2.84 -22.26
CA MET A 263 3.35 3.99 -22.44
C MET A 263 3.85 4.59 -21.12
N PHE A 264 2.96 5.00 -20.23
CA PHE A 264 3.38 5.56 -18.94
C PHE A 264 4.13 4.53 -18.10
N ASP A 265 3.78 3.25 -18.24
CA ASP A 265 4.40 2.12 -17.56
C ASP A 265 5.84 1.82 -17.99
N PHE A 266 6.35 2.46 -19.05
CA PHE A 266 7.77 2.41 -19.41
C PHE A 266 8.61 3.48 -18.70
N CYS A 267 8.01 4.43 -18.00
CA CYS A 267 8.76 5.49 -17.33
C CYS A 267 9.42 4.96 -16.06
N ASN A 268 10.73 4.79 -16.06
CA ASN A 268 11.46 4.26 -14.91
C ASN A 268 11.49 5.24 -13.73
N HIS A 269 11.66 4.67 -12.53
CA HIS A 269 11.79 5.43 -11.30
C HIS A 269 13.12 6.19 -11.21
N LYS A 270 13.10 7.41 -10.67
CA LYS A 270 14.29 8.08 -10.13
C LYS A 270 13.96 8.95 -8.93
N ASP A 271 14.80 8.85 -7.90
CA ASP A 271 14.73 9.70 -6.72
C ASP A 271 14.71 11.20 -7.09
N GLY A 272 13.72 11.92 -6.57
CA GLY A 272 13.54 13.35 -6.82
C GLY A 272 12.94 13.72 -8.18
N ALA A 273 12.57 12.74 -9.02
CA ALA A 273 11.69 12.97 -10.15
C ALA A 273 10.27 13.33 -9.68
N VAL A 274 9.41 13.78 -10.60
CA VAL A 274 8.01 14.05 -10.28
C VAL A 274 7.14 12.84 -10.57
N GLU A 275 6.09 12.68 -9.77
CA GLU A 275 5.08 11.66 -9.99
C GLU A 275 4.22 11.98 -11.22
N ILE A 276 3.68 10.92 -11.81
CA ILE A 276 2.64 11.05 -12.83
C ILE A 276 1.40 11.62 -12.14
N SER A 277 0.78 12.63 -12.74
CA SER A 277 -0.36 13.32 -12.15
C SER A 277 -1.57 13.27 -13.08
N GLY A 278 -2.76 13.27 -12.51
CA GLY A 278 -3.97 13.54 -13.26
C GLY A 278 -4.08 15.00 -13.68
N GLY A 279 -4.88 15.28 -14.70
CA GLY A 279 -5.13 16.64 -15.13
C GLY A 279 -5.96 16.75 -16.40
N TYR A 280 -6.29 17.99 -16.73
CA TYR A 280 -7.00 18.33 -17.95
C TYR A 280 -6.05 18.74 -19.07
N MET A 281 -6.31 18.25 -20.27
CA MET A 281 -5.48 18.42 -21.47
C MET A 281 -6.26 18.98 -22.68
N GLY A 282 -5.47 19.36 -23.70
CA GLY A 282 -5.96 20.01 -24.91
C GLY A 282 -6.08 21.53 -24.76
N THR A 283 -6.26 22.22 -25.88
CA THR A 283 -6.31 23.69 -25.95
C THR A 283 -7.37 24.29 -25.01
N PHE A 284 -8.48 23.59 -24.81
CA PHE A 284 -9.58 24.00 -23.95
C PHE A 284 -9.57 23.35 -22.56
N LYS A 285 -8.61 22.48 -22.24
CA LYS A 285 -8.52 21.74 -20.97
C LYS A 285 -9.82 21.03 -20.59
N THR A 286 -10.46 20.36 -21.54
CA THR A 286 -11.73 19.63 -21.32
C THR A 286 -11.55 18.12 -21.23
N THR A 287 -10.43 17.59 -21.73
CA THR A 287 -10.16 16.15 -21.71
C THR A 287 -9.38 15.80 -20.45
N GLN A 288 -9.85 14.85 -19.66
CA GLN A 288 -9.13 14.38 -18.46
C GLN A 288 -8.16 13.25 -18.84
N GLY A 289 -7.03 13.15 -18.15
CA GLY A 289 -6.09 12.05 -18.30
C GLY A 289 -4.84 12.22 -17.44
N ALA A 290 -3.82 11.42 -17.72
CA ALA A 290 -2.55 11.46 -17.00
C ALA A 290 -1.49 12.25 -17.76
N GLN A 291 -0.63 12.95 -17.02
CA GLN A 291 0.48 13.72 -17.56
C GLN A 291 1.75 13.54 -16.71
N LEU A 292 2.89 13.57 -17.40
CA LEU A 292 4.22 13.69 -16.81
C LEU A 292 4.84 15.02 -17.24
N LYS A 293 5.21 15.86 -16.28
CA LYS A 293 5.86 17.16 -16.51
C LYS A 293 7.35 17.05 -16.19
N ALA A 294 8.18 17.77 -16.94
CA ALA A 294 9.60 17.79 -16.69
C ALA A 294 9.92 18.65 -15.46
N ASN A 295 10.55 18.09 -14.43
CA ASN A 295 11.06 18.86 -13.29
C ASN A 295 12.50 19.36 -13.49
N GLN A 296 13.15 18.90 -14.55
CA GLN A 296 14.47 19.30 -15.03
C GLN A 296 14.48 19.37 -16.57
N ALA A 297 15.58 19.85 -17.16
CA ALA A 297 15.75 19.81 -18.61
C ALA A 297 16.32 18.45 -19.03
N TYR A 298 15.94 17.98 -20.22
CA TYR A 298 16.46 16.77 -20.86
C TYR A 298 16.97 17.12 -22.27
N LYS A 299 18.08 16.50 -22.68
CA LYS A 299 18.53 16.53 -24.06
C LYS A 299 17.87 15.41 -24.85
N GLU A 300 17.80 15.60 -26.17
CA GLU A 300 17.44 14.51 -27.08
C GLU A 300 18.29 13.26 -26.82
N GLY A 301 17.62 12.10 -26.74
CA GLY A 301 18.21 10.80 -26.43
C GLY A 301 18.42 10.51 -24.94
N GLU A 302 18.20 11.48 -24.03
CA GLU A 302 18.27 11.21 -22.59
C GLU A 302 17.02 10.49 -22.08
N GLU A 303 17.23 9.59 -21.12
CA GLU A 303 16.14 8.89 -20.45
C GLU A 303 15.37 9.84 -19.52
N VAL A 304 14.05 9.76 -19.61
CA VAL A 304 13.10 10.46 -18.76
C VAL A 304 12.63 9.51 -17.65
N PHE A 305 12.58 10.05 -16.44
CA PHE A 305 12.19 9.33 -15.24
C PHE A 305 10.98 9.98 -14.59
N CYS A 306 10.24 9.19 -13.81
CA CYS A 306 9.22 9.67 -12.89
C CYS A 306 9.51 9.19 -11.46
N SER A 307 8.80 9.73 -10.49
CA SER A 307 8.75 9.16 -9.14
C SER A 307 7.61 8.16 -9.07
N TYR A 308 7.84 7.06 -8.36
CA TYR A 308 6.80 6.05 -8.07
C TYR A 308 6.09 6.37 -6.74
N GLY A 309 6.41 7.52 -6.14
CA GLY A 309 5.81 8.02 -4.90
C GLY A 309 6.73 7.87 -3.68
N PRO A 310 6.36 8.55 -2.57
CA PRO A 310 7.01 8.37 -1.29
C PRO A 310 6.55 7.04 -0.68
N LYS A 311 7.44 6.06 -0.64
CA LYS A 311 7.17 4.69 -0.18
C LYS A 311 8.28 4.21 0.74
N SER A 312 7.94 3.32 1.67
CA SER A 312 8.95 2.63 2.46
C SER A 312 9.77 1.68 1.59
N ALA A 313 10.89 1.16 2.12
CA ALA A 313 11.66 0.13 1.42
C ALA A 313 10.85 -1.17 1.24
N ALA A 314 9.99 -1.52 2.20
CA ALA A 314 9.11 -2.68 2.10
C ALA A 314 8.09 -2.51 0.96
N ASP A 315 7.43 -1.36 0.88
CA ASP A 315 6.45 -1.08 -0.17
C ASP A 315 7.09 -1.07 -1.56
N TYR A 316 8.26 -0.42 -1.69
CA TYR A 316 9.02 -0.44 -2.94
C TYR A 316 9.35 -1.86 -3.40
N LEU A 317 9.79 -2.72 -2.47
CA LEU A 317 10.10 -4.10 -2.78
C LEU A 317 8.85 -4.89 -3.17
N LEU A 318 7.77 -4.79 -2.39
CA LEU A 318 6.55 -5.57 -2.58
C LEU A 318 5.75 -5.14 -3.81
N GLU A 319 5.76 -3.85 -4.16
CA GLU A 319 5.03 -3.32 -5.31
C GLU A 319 5.85 -3.32 -6.61
N HIS A 320 7.16 -3.04 -6.54
CA HIS A 320 7.98 -2.82 -7.73
C HIS A 320 9.15 -3.79 -7.89
N GLY A 321 9.47 -4.58 -6.86
CA GLY A 321 10.55 -5.57 -6.90
C GLY A 321 11.97 -5.00 -6.73
N PHE A 322 12.11 -3.73 -6.36
CA PHE A 322 13.41 -3.11 -6.07
C PHE A 322 13.27 -1.99 -5.05
N CYS A 323 14.36 -1.62 -4.38
CA CYS A 323 14.39 -0.52 -3.42
C CYS A 323 15.34 0.60 -3.90
N PRO A 324 14.85 1.80 -4.27
CA PRO A 324 15.70 2.90 -4.70
C PRO A 324 16.56 3.44 -3.54
N PRO A 325 17.72 4.06 -3.81
CA PRO A 325 18.62 4.53 -2.75
C PRO A 325 17.98 5.45 -1.70
N LEU A 326 17.03 6.31 -2.09
CA LEU A 326 16.41 7.26 -1.17
C LEU A 326 15.50 6.59 -0.12
N CYS A 327 14.84 5.46 -0.44
CA CYS A 327 13.96 4.80 0.51
C CYS A 327 14.70 4.29 1.76
N TRP A 328 16.00 4.01 1.64
CA TRP A 328 16.85 3.58 2.75
C TRP A 328 17.31 4.71 3.69
N LYS A 329 17.11 5.98 3.32
CA LYS A 329 17.47 7.11 4.20
C LYS A 329 16.54 7.23 5.41
N THR A 330 15.29 6.83 5.22
CA THR A 330 14.27 6.79 6.25
C THR A 330 13.92 5.34 6.51
N ALA A 331 14.26 4.86 7.70
CA ALA A 331 13.84 3.55 8.14
C ALA A 331 12.36 3.63 8.54
N VAL A 332 11.54 2.70 8.06
CA VAL A 332 10.11 2.57 8.37
C VAL A 332 9.85 1.11 8.69
N SER A 333 9.05 0.82 9.71
CA SER A 333 8.55 -0.53 10.01
C SER A 333 7.09 -0.42 10.44
N GLU A 334 6.26 -1.38 10.06
CA GLU A 334 4.85 -1.42 10.43
C GLU A 334 4.66 -2.11 11.79
N ILE A 335 3.77 -1.58 12.62
CA ILE A 335 3.26 -2.26 13.83
C ILE A 335 1.74 -2.23 13.84
N THR A 336 1.12 -3.29 14.37
CA THR A 336 -0.34 -3.39 14.46
C THR A 336 -0.80 -3.29 15.91
N LEU A 337 -1.84 -2.49 16.15
CA LEU A 337 -2.55 -2.38 17.41
C LEU A 337 -4.00 -2.85 17.21
N GLU A 338 -4.49 -3.71 18.09
CA GLU A 338 -5.82 -4.32 17.97
C GLU A 338 -6.63 -4.20 19.26
N LEU A 339 -7.92 -3.87 19.14
CA LEU A 339 -8.90 -4.02 20.22
C LEU A 339 -9.25 -5.50 20.40
N THR A 340 -9.05 -6.02 21.61
CA THR A 340 -9.32 -7.42 21.92
C THR A 340 -10.77 -7.61 22.35
N SER A 341 -11.46 -8.62 21.81
CA SER A 341 -12.86 -8.94 22.19
C SER A 341 -13.05 -9.32 23.66
N GLU A 342 -11.96 -9.62 24.36
CA GLU A 342 -11.90 -9.88 25.80
C GLU A 342 -11.93 -8.60 26.65
N ASP A 343 -11.79 -7.43 26.03
CA ASP A 343 -11.91 -6.16 26.72
C ASP A 343 -13.36 -5.97 27.18
N ARG A 344 -13.54 -5.68 28.47
CA ARG A 344 -14.86 -5.40 29.06
C ARG A 344 -15.59 -4.28 28.33
N PHE A 345 -14.85 -3.32 27.77
CA PHE A 345 -15.38 -2.14 27.09
C PHE A 345 -15.27 -2.25 25.56
N TYR A 346 -15.12 -3.46 25.02
CA TYR A 346 -14.92 -3.69 23.59
C TYR A 346 -16.02 -3.05 22.73
N ASP A 347 -17.29 -3.30 23.06
CA ASP A 347 -18.43 -2.79 22.29
C ASP A 347 -18.49 -1.26 22.28
N ASP A 348 -18.23 -0.61 23.43
CA ASP A 348 -18.22 0.85 23.54
C ASP A 348 -17.06 1.48 22.74
N LYS A 349 -15.89 0.84 22.75
CA LYS A 349 -14.72 1.30 21.98
C LYS A 349 -14.93 1.11 20.48
N LEU A 350 -15.51 -0.02 20.07
CA LEU A 350 -15.85 -0.29 18.67
C LEU A 350 -16.87 0.75 18.17
N ASP A 351 -17.88 1.04 18.98
CA ASP A 351 -18.90 2.04 18.68
C ASP A 351 -18.32 3.46 18.49
N ILE A 352 -17.26 3.82 19.23
CA ILE A 352 -16.50 5.06 19.03
C ILE A 352 -15.75 5.06 17.69
N LEU A 353 -15.05 3.97 17.38
CA LEU A 353 -14.32 3.83 16.10
C LEU A 353 -15.28 3.95 14.92
N GLU A 354 -16.46 3.32 15.02
CA GLU A 354 -17.53 3.42 14.02
C GLU A 354 -18.09 4.84 13.94
N PHE A 355 -18.38 5.50 15.08
CA PHE A 355 -19.07 6.79 15.14
C PHE A 355 -18.27 7.95 14.51
N GLU A 356 -16.99 8.08 14.86
CA GLU A 356 -16.14 9.21 14.43
C GLU A 356 -15.79 9.17 12.93
N THR A 357 -15.94 8.01 12.30
CA THR A 357 -15.56 7.80 10.91
C THR A 357 -16.78 7.53 10.00
N TYR A 358 -18.01 7.78 10.48
CA TYR A 358 -19.26 7.58 9.72
C TYR A 358 -19.24 8.25 8.33
N ASP A 359 -18.62 9.42 8.20
CA ASP A 359 -18.54 10.16 6.94
C ASP A 359 -17.36 9.73 6.04
N GLN A 360 -16.39 8.95 6.56
CA GLN A 360 -15.12 8.61 5.87
C GLN A 360 -14.77 7.11 5.82
N ALA A 361 -15.71 6.23 6.22
CA ALA A 361 -15.61 4.77 6.39
C ALA A 361 -15.17 4.33 7.81
N PRO A 362 -15.91 3.40 8.45
CA PRO A 362 -15.63 2.93 9.81
C PRO A 362 -14.20 2.44 9.97
N MET A 363 -13.50 2.92 10.99
CA MET A 363 -12.16 2.45 11.36
C MET A 363 -12.22 1.03 11.95
N ASP A 364 -11.41 0.12 11.44
CA ASP A 364 -11.34 -1.27 11.89
C ASP A 364 -10.74 -1.38 13.31
N PRO A 365 -11.22 -2.30 14.17
CA PRO A 365 -10.62 -2.54 15.50
C PRO A 365 -9.15 -2.98 15.47
N SER A 366 -8.61 -3.38 14.32
CA SER A 366 -7.19 -3.62 14.08
C SER A 366 -6.62 -2.53 13.16
N GLN A 367 -5.62 -1.80 13.63
CA GLN A 367 -4.99 -0.70 12.91
C GLN A 367 -3.47 -0.91 12.81
N SER A 368 -2.93 -0.77 11.61
CA SER A 368 -1.48 -0.77 11.36
C SER A 368 -0.95 0.66 11.28
N PHE A 369 0.22 0.88 11.89
CA PHE A 369 0.88 2.18 11.96
C PHE A 369 2.35 2.05 11.60
N ASP A 370 2.85 3.02 10.84
CA ASP A 370 4.27 3.12 10.51
C ASP A 370 5.04 3.79 11.64
N VAL A 371 6.07 3.11 12.13
CA VAL A 371 7.09 3.72 12.99
C VAL A 371 8.31 4.12 12.16
N VAL A 372 8.86 5.30 12.43
CA VAL A 372 9.81 5.95 11.52
C VAL A 372 11.10 6.38 12.24
N SER A 373 12.24 6.03 11.65
CA SER A 373 13.55 6.59 12.00
C SER A 373 14.12 7.37 10.81
N ALA A 374 14.01 8.69 10.87
CA ALA A 374 14.57 9.63 9.90
C ALA A 374 15.58 10.60 10.54
N PRO A 375 16.58 11.10 9.79
CA PRO A 375 17.44 12.19 10.26
C PRO A 375 16.62 13.39 10.74
N GLY A 376 16.88 13.87 11.96
CA GLY A 376 16.16 15.00 12.56
C GLY A 376 14.81 14.64 13.22
N ARG A 377 14.40 13.36 13.20
CA ARG A 377 13.29 12.85 14.03
C ARG A 377 13.83 12.05 15.21
N ASP A 378 13.13 12.12 16.33
CA ASP A 378 13.54 11.53 17.60
C ASP A 378 12.90 10.17 17.90
N GLY A 379 12.08 9.65 16.98
CA GLY A 379 11.35 8.38 17.12
C GLY A 379 9.92 8.56 17.59
N GLU A 380 9.41 9.79 17.66
CA GLU A 380 8.02 10.09 18.00
C GLU A 380 7.04 9.34 17.08
N PRO A 381 6.12 8.54 17.66
CA PRO A 381 5.05 7.89 16.90
C PRO A 381 4.06 8.86 16.27
N ASP A 382 3.31 8.38 15.28
CA ASP A 382 2.21 9.14 14.69
C ASP A 382 1.16 9.51 15.78
N PRO A 383 0.68 10.76 15.85
CA PRO A 383 -0.39 11.14 16.78
C PRO A 383 -1.63 10.26 16.71
N ALA A 384 -2.02 9.78 15.52
CA ALA A 384 -3.14 8.88 15.34
C ALA A 384 -2.89 7.50 15.99
N MET A 385 -1.65 7.01 15.95
CA MET A 385 -1.25 5.78 16.65
C MET A 385 -1.40 5.93 18.16
N ILE A 386 -0.94 7.07 18.71
CA ILE A 386 -1.08 7.36 20.15
C ILE A 386 -2.55 7.51 20.55
N GLN A 387 -3.35 8.19 19.72
CA GLN A 387 -4.78 8.37 19.93
C GLN A 387 -5.52 7.02 19.98
N PHE A 388 -5.25 6.14 19.02
CA PHE A 388 -5.79 4.78 19.01
C PHE A 388 -5.32 3.96 20.21
N ALA A 389 -4.04 4.04 20.57
CA ALA A 389 -3.49 3.33 21.72
C ALA A 389 -4.13 3.79 23.04
N ARG A 390 -4.44 5.08 23.20
CA ARG A 390 -5.16 5.62 24.37
C ARG A 390 -6.57 5.06 24.48
N LEU A 391 -7.32 5.02 23.37
CA LEU A 391 -8.64 4.39 23.34
C LEU A 391 -8.55 2.92 23.72
N ARG A 392 -7.58 2.21 23.15
CA ARG A 392 -7.31 0.80 23.46
C ARG A 392 -7.00 0.60 24.95
N ALA A 393 -6.20 1.47 25.56
CA ALA A 393 -5.86 1.40 26.98
C ALA A 393 -6.95 1.99 27.92
N LEU A 394 -8.03 2.56 27.38
CA LEU A 394 -9.05 3.24 28.16
C LEU A 394 -9.84 2.25 29.02
N GLY A 395 -9.99 2.53 30.30
CA GLY A 395 -10.69 1.65 31.23
C GLY A 395 -10.52 2.08 32.68
N GLY A 396 -10.91 1.22 33.61
CA GLY A 396 -10.75 1.50 35.05
C GLY A 396 -11.42 2.80 35.47
N GLN A 397 -10.64 3.74 36.03
CA GLN A 397 -11.15 5.05 36.46
C GLN A 397 -11.47 5.98 35.30
N ASP A 398 -10.94 5.74 34.09
CA ASP A 398 -11.16 6.57 32.90
C ASP A 398 -12.33 6.08 32.05
N ALA A 399 -12.96 4.95 32.42
CA ALA A 399 -14.08 4.36 31.69
C ALA A 399 -15.29 5.29 31.57
N PHE A 400 -15.42 6.29 32.45
CA PHE A 400 -16.50 7.29 32.34
C PHE A 400 -16.46 8.08 31.03
N LEU A 401 -15.32 8.14 30.33
CA LEU A 401 -15.20 8.78 29.02
C LEU A 401 -15.88 7.98 27.90
N LEU A 402 -16.23 6.72 28.15
CA LEU A 402 -16.99 5.87 27.22
C LEU A 402 -18.51 6.05 27.35
N GLU A 403 -18.96 6.83 28.34
CA GLU A 403 -20.38 7.09 28.54
C GLU A 403 -20.99 7.86 27.37
N SER A 404 -22.26 7.58 27.07
CA SER A 404 -22.98 8.15 25.92
C SER A 404 -22.92 9.69 25.80
N ILE A 405 -22.73 10.42 26.90
CA ILE A 405 -22.61 11.88 26.92
C ILE A 405 -21.34 12.38 26.22
N PHE A 406 -20.27 11.58 26.20
CA PHE A 406 -18.98 11.93 25.60
C PHE A 406 -18.77 11.28 24.23
N ARG A 407 -19.75 10.55 23.71
CA ARG A 407 -19.63 9.75 22.49
C ARG A 407 -19.09 10.52 21.26
N LYS A 408 -19.36 11.82 21.16
CA LYS A 408 -18.90 12.69 20.06
C LYS A 408 -17.56 13.40 20.31
N GLU A 409 -17.03 13.29 21.53
CA GLU A 409 -15.87 14.06 21.99
C GLU A 409 -14.73 13.14 22.42
N VAL A 410 -15.04 11.89 22.76
CA VAL A 410 -14.10 10.92 23.32
C VAL A 410 -12.89 10.69 22.43
N TRP A 411 -13.07 10.60 21.12
CA TRP A 411 -11.93 10.50 20.20
C TRP A 411 -11.07 11.76 20.23
N GLY A 412 -11.70 12.94 20.23
CA GLY A 412 -11.01 14.21 20.45
C GLY A 412 -10.23 14.22 21.78
N PHE A 413 -10.77 13.66 22.85
CA PHE A 413 -10.07 13.53 24.13
C PHE A 413 -8.83 12.65 24.04
N MET A 414 -8.83 11.61 23.21
CA MET A 414 -7.68 10.73 23.00
C MET A 414 -6.52 11.45 22.28
N SER A 415 -6.72 12.62 21.68
CA SER A 415 -5.64 13.40 21.08
C SER A 415 -4.65 13.94 22.13
N LEU A 416 -5.06 14.03 23.39
CA LEU A 416 -4.26 14.49 24.52
C LEU A 416 -4.17 13.42 25.62
N PRO A 417 -3.18 13.50 26.53
CA PRO A 417 -3.05 12.54 27.62
C PRO A 417 -4.32 12.41 28.46
N VAL A 418 -4.76 11.19 28.74
CA VAL A 418 -6.01 10.93 29.48
C VAL A 418 -5.77 10.97 30.98
N SER A 419 -4.97 10.03 31.48
CA SER A 419 -4.55 9.88 32.88
C SER A 419 -3.15 9.26 32.92
N GLU A 420 -2.44 9.41 34.04
CA GLU A 420 -1.11 8.79 34.19
C GLU A 420 -1.18 7.25 34.07
N PRO A 421 -2.15 6.53 34.69
CA PRO A 421 -2.31 5.10 34.48
C PRO A 421 -2.59 4.72 33.01
N ASN A 422 -3.41 5.50 32.30
CA ASN A 422 -3.68 5.25 30.89
C ASN A 422 -2.43 5.46 30.03
N GLU A 423 -1.71 6.56 30.18
CA GLU A 423 -0.47 6.81 29.43
C GLU A 423 0.61 5.76 29.71
N LEU A 424 0.74 5.32 30.98
CA LEU A 424 1.65 4.22 31.32
C LEU A 424 1.27 2.92 30.59
N ALA A 425 -0.02 2.61 30.52
CA ALA A 425 -0.53 1.44 29.79
C ALA A 425 -0.31 1.57 28.28
N VAL A 426 -0.51 2.75 27.70
CA VAL A 426 -0.23 3.07 26.29
C VAL A 426 1.24 2.80 25.97
N VAL A 427 2.15 3.47 26.70
CA VAL A 427 3.59 3.37 26.45
C VAL A 427 4.08 1.93 26.65
N THR A 428 3.66 1.27 27.73
CA THR A 428 4.04 -0.12 28.02
C THR A 428 3.52 -1.06 26.94
N SER A 429 2.30 -0.86 26.46
CA SER A 429 1.73 -1.69 25.41
C SER A 429 2.48 -1.53 24.09
N ILE A 430 2.79 -0.30 23.68
CA ILE A 430 3.50 -0.08 22.41
C ILE A 430 4.94 -0.62 22.53
N CYS A 431 5.63 -0.41 23.65
CA CYS A 431 6.93 -1.03 23.92
C CYS A 431 6.87 -2.56 23.73
N GLY A 432 5.88 -3.23 24.33
CA GLY A 432 5.75 -4.69 24.19
C GLY A 432 5.50 -5.16 22.75
N VAL A 433 4.74 -4.39 21.96
CA VAL A 433 4.53 -4.68 20.53
C VAL A 433 5.84 -4.50 19.75
N VAL A 434 6.57 -3.42 19.99
CA VAL A 434 7.86 -3.13 19.34
C VAL A 434 8.94 -4.15 19.71
N GLU A 435 9.02 -4.54 20.98
CA GLU A 435 9.94 -5.58 21.46
C GLU A 435 9.65 -6.92 20.81
N LYS A 436 8.38 -7.33 20.73
CA LYS A 436 7.98 -8.55 20.04
C LYS A 436 8.35 -8.50 18.55
N ALA A 437 8.08 -7.38 17.87
CA ALA A 437 8.45 -7.20 16.46
C ALA A 437 9.98 -7.28 16.26
N LEU A 438 10.78 -6.72 17.18
CA LEU A 438 12.24 -6.84 17.18
C LEU A 438 12.72 -8.29 17.38
N GLU A 439 12.07 -9.05 18.27
CA GLU A 439 12.37 -10.47 18.49
C GLU A 439 12.07 -11.31 17.25
N GLU A 440 10.93 -11.07 16.59
CA GLU A 440 10.56 -11.75 15.35
C GLU A 440 11.59 -11.50 14.23
N LEU A 441 12.03 -10.26 14.05
CA LEU A 441 13.09 -9.92 13.08
C LEU A 441 14.47 -10.51 13.43
N GLN A 442 14.74 -10.81 14.70
CA GLN A 442 16.00 -11.48 15.09
C GLN A 442 15.97 -12.98 14.79
N GLN A 443 14.78 -13.58 14.70
CA GLN A 443 14.61 -15.00 14.43
C GLN A 443 14.60 -15.34 12.93
N SER A 444 14.67 -14.35 12.03
CA SER A 444 14.62 -14.63 10.60
C SER A 444 15.83 -15.44 10.14
N PRO A 445 15.63 -16.48 9.30
CA PRO A 445 16.68 -17.35 8.81
C PRO A 445 17.79 -16.57 8.10
N GLU A 446 19.01 -17.12 8.17
CA GLU A 446 20.12 -16.66 7.34
C GLU A 446 19.94 -17.13 5.90
N GLY A 447 20.31 -16.29 4.93
CA GLY A 447 20.20 -16.58 3.50
C GLY A 447 19.19 -15.68 2.78
N GLY A 448 18.76 -16.13 1.60
CA GLY A 448 17.83 -15.40 0.73
C GLY A 448 18.43 -14.19 0.01
N PRO A 449 17.59 -13.36 -0.62
CA PRO A 449 18.00 -12.15 -1.33
C PRO A 449 18.63 -11.11 -0.39
N GLU A 450 19.69 -10.43 -0.84
CA GLU A 450 20.41 -9.41 -0.05
C GLU A 450 19.49 -8.30 0.47
N VAL A 451 18.45 -7.95 -0.29
CA VAL A 451 17.47 -6.93 0.07
C VAL A 451 16.69 -7.29 1.35
N CYS A 452 16.48 -8.58 1.66
CA CYS A 452 15.81 -9.00 2.89
C CYS A 452 16.65 -8.66 4.12
N THR A 453 17.97 -8.81 4.05
CA THR A 453 18.87 -8.40 5.13
C THR A 453 18.85 -6.88 5.31
N GLN A 454 18.91 -6.11 4.22
CA GLN A 454 18.84 -4.64 4.27
C GLN A 454 17.51 -4.15 4.87
N LEU A 455 16.41 -4.81 4.49
CA LEU A 455 15.08 -4.51 5.01
C LEU A 455 15.00 -4.73 6.52
N ARG A 456 15.45 -5.91 6.98
CA ARG A 456 15.54 -6.25 8.41
C ARG A 456 16.37 -5.25 9.20
N GLU A 457 17.53 -4.84 8.70
CA GLU A 457 18.37 -3.83 9.35
C GLU A 457 17.68 -2.46 9.44
N SER A 458 17.03 -2.05 8.35
CA SER A 458 16.27 -0.80 8.26
C SER A 458 15.10 -0.80 9.25
N GLU A 459 14.25 -1.83 9.23
CA GLU A 459 13.10 -1.94 10.12
C GLU A 459 13.49 -2.03 11.60
N THR A 460 14.52 -2.82 11.91
CA THR A 460 15.10 -2.89 13.26
C THR A 460 15.51 -1.52 13.77
N LYS A 461 16.05 -0.65 12.90
CA LYS A 461 16.42 0.72 13.27
C LYS A 461 15.21 1.58 13.59
N ALA A 462 14.12 1.48 12.81
CA ALA A 462 12.87 2.20 13.08
C ALA A 462 12.25 1.79 14.43
N LEU A 463 12.17 0.49 14.69
CA LEU A 463 11.65 -0.08 15.92
C LEU A 463 12.48 0.35 17.14
N LYS A 464 13.81 0.19 17.10
CA LYS A 464 14.70 0.60 18.21
C LYS A 464 14.57 2.09 18.52
N ARG A 465 14.50 2.93 17.49
CA ARG A 465 14.38 4.38 17.68
C ARG A 465 13.07 4.76 18.35
N THR A 466 11.99 4.07 18.01
CA THR A 466 10.67 4.26 18.61
C THR A 466 10.65 3.76 20.05
N LEU A 467 11.29 2.63 20.32
CA LEU A 467 11.44 2.09 21.67
C LEU A 467 12.20 3.09 22.58
N GLU A 468 13.32 3.63 22.11
CA GLU A 468 14.07 4.68 22.83
C GLU A 468 13.21 5.91 23.15
N TYR A 469 12.34 6.34 22.22
CA TYR A 469 11.42 7.45 22.45
C TYR A 469 10.41 7.12 23.54
N LEU A 470 9.75 5.96 23.44
CA LEU A 470 8.72 5.50 24.38
C LEU A 470 9.29 5.28 25.79
N GLU A 471 10.52 4.79 25.91
CA GLU A 471 11.20 4.66 27.20
C GLU A 471 11.45 6.02 27.89
N ARG A 472 11.76 7.07 27.11
CA ARG A 472 11.85 8.44 27.65
C ARG A 472 10.48 8.97 28.07
N GLU A 473 9.46 8.76 27.24
CA GLU A 473 8.08 9.14 27.56
C GLU A 473 7.59 8.49 28.85
N LYS A 474 7.94 7.22 29.07
CA LYS A 474 7.64 6.49 30.31
C LYS A 474 8.24 7.15 31.56
N GLN A 475 9.39 7.81 31.43
CA GLN A 475 10.07 8.49 32.53
C GLN A 475 9.54 9.91 32.77
N ALA A 476 8.80 10.48 31.82
CA ALA A 476 8.30 11.84 31.83
C ALA A 476 6.77 11.92 32.03
N LEU A 477 6.13 10.84 32.50
CA LEU A 477 4.68 10.79 32.69
C LEU A 477 4.19 11.84 33.69
N ASP A 478 4.96 12.14 34.73
CA ASP A 478 4.63 13.14 35.75
C ASP A 478 4.66 14.58 35.22
N LEU A 479 5.27 14.81 34.06
CA LEU A 479 5.35 16.13 33.40
C LEU A 479 4.18 16.40 32.47
N LYS A 480 3.31 15.41 32.22
CA LYS A 480 2.17 15.53 31.31
C LYS A 480 0.98 16.17 32.02
N GLU A 481 0.24 16.97 31.26
CA GLU A 481 -1.04 17.50 31.72
C GLU A 481 -2.18 16.57 31.31
N TYR A 482 -2.97 16.12 32.28
CA TYR A 482 -4.02 15.11 32.10
C TYR A 482 -5.43 15.68 31.99
N TYR A 483 -6.40 14.85 31.61
CA TYR A 483 -7.79 15.27 31.37
C TYR A 483 -8.39 16.07 32.53
N GLN A 484 -8.20 15.60 33.76
CA GLN A 484 -8.75 16.28 34.95
C GLN A 484 -8.09 17.65 35.17
N GLU A 485 -6.78 17.77 34.97
CA GLU A 485 -6.06 19.04 35.12
C GLU A 485 -6.52 20.07 34.09
N ARG A 486 -6.66 19.66 32.82
CA ARG A 486 -7.19 20.52 31.76
C ARG A 486 -8.58 21.03 32.09
N ARG A 487 -9.47 20.12 32.50
CA ARG A 487 -10.85 20.46 32.87
C ARG A 487 -10.95 21.42 34.06
N LEU A 488 -10.01 21.34 35.01
CA LEU A 488 -9.94 22.26 36.14
C LEU A 488 -9.42 23.66 35.75
N LYS A 489 -8.53 23.77 34.75
CA LYS A 489 -8.08 25.07 34.25
C LYS A 489 -9.20 25.85 33.55
N ASP A 490 -10.11 25.14 32.89
CA ASP A 490 -11.27 25.74 32.23
C ASP A 490 -12.33 26.27 33.21
N LEU A 491 -12.15 26.08 34.52
CA LEU A 491 -13.07 26.61 35.55
C LEU A 491 -13.01 28.14 35.71
N GLY A 492 -12.02 28.81 35.11
CA GLY A 492 -11.97 30.28 35.12
C GLY A 492 -11.95 30.89 36.53
N LEU A 493 -11.31 30.23 37.50
CA LEU A 493 -11.26 30.67 38.90
C LEU A 493 -10.61 32.07 39.08
N ASP A 494 -9.85 32.52 38.09
CA ASP A 494 -9.23 33.86 38.02
C ASP A 494 -10.03 34.85 37.16
N SER A 495 -11.26 34.53 36.76
CA SER A 495 -12.12 35.48 36.04
C SER A 495 -12.51 36.66 36.93
N GLU A 496 -12.43 37.89 36.39
CA GLU A 496 -12.89 39.07 37.11
C GLU A 496 -14.40 38.96 37.33
N TRP A 497 -14.81 38.98 38.60
CA TRP A 497 -16.23 39.04 38.96
C TRP A 497 -16.88 40.26 38.29
N SER A 498 -17.93 40.03 37.49
CA SER A 498 -18.74 41.09 36.91
C SER A 498 -20.09 41.16 37.64
N PRO A 499 -20.63 42.38 37.92
CA PRO A 499 -21.98 42.50 38.46
C PRO A 499 -23.06 41.92 37.55
N GLU A 500 -22.77 41.73 36.25
CA GLU A 500 -23.70 41.15 35.28
C GLU A 500 -23.95 39.66 35.55
N ASP A 501 -23.03 38.96 36.20
CA ASP A 501 -23.16 37.56 36.61
C ASP A 501 -24.18 37.34 37.75
N ASP A 502 -24.48 38.39 38.52
CA ASP A 502 -25.48 38.38 39.60
C ASP A 502 -26.87 38.91 39.17
N ILE A 503 -26.98 39.59 38.02
CA ILE A 503 -28.23 40.27 37.59
C ILE A 503 -29.26 39.28 36.97
N GLY A 504 -28.92 37.99 36.87
CA GLY A 504 -29.85 36.92 36.50
C GLY A 504 -30.58 36.25 37.67
N MET A 505 -30.39 36.74 38.91
CA MET A 505 -31.06 36.19 40.10
C MET A 505 -32.52 36.63 40.14
N ASP A 506 -33.40 35.78 39.59
CA ASP A 506 -34.83 35.77 39.88
C ASP A 506 -35.02 35.76 41.42
N GLU A 507 -35.87 36.64 41.96
CA GLU A 507 -36.02 36.92 43.41
C GLU A 507 -36.49 35.71 44.26
N ASP A 508 -36.69 34.53 43.66
CA ASP A 508 -37.24 33.33 44.29
C ASP A 508 -36.22 32.22 44.61
N MET A 509 -34.91 32.38 44.35
CA MET A 509 -33.91 31.35 44.72
C MET A 509 -33.19 31.64 46.04
N GLY A 510 -33.55 30.86 47.06
CA GLY A 510 -32.97 30.91 48.40
C GLY A 510 -31.47 30.58 48.45
N PHE A 511 -30.80 31.20 49.43
CA PHE A 511 -29.37 31.10 49.70
C PHE A 511 -28.89 29.63 49.79
N GLY A 512 -28.07 29.19 48.82
CA GLY A 512 -27.42 27.87 48.83
C GLY A 512 -27.51 27.03 47.55
N ALA A 513 -28.10 27.53 46.46
CA ALA A 513 -28.09 26.82 45.17
C ALA A 513 -26.90 27.26 44.30
N THR A 514 -25.80 26.52 44.34
CA THR A 514 -24.73 26.62 43.36
C THR A 514 -25.23 26.13 42.01
N ARG A 515 -25.10 26.93 40.94
CA ARG A 515 -25.22 26.45 39.56
C ARG A 515 -24.20 25.33 39.36
N ALA A 516 -24.65 24.17 38.87
CA ALA A 516 -23.74 23.14 38.38
C ALA A 516 -23.04 23.68 37.11
N PRO A 517 -21.71 23.57 36.97
CA PRO A 517 -21.04 23.90 35.72
C PRO A 517 -21.34 22.81 34.70
N GLY A 518 -21.99 23.18 33.59
CA GLY A 518 -22.41 22.25 32.53
C GLY A 518 -23.80 22.50 31.93
N GLY A 519 -24.36 23.70 32.04
CA GLY A 519 -25.59 24.05 31.32
C GLY A 519 -25.31 24.18 29.82
N ALA A 520 -25.64 23.14 29.06
CA ALA A 520 -25.70 23.20 27.60
C ALA A 520 -26.83 24.16 27.19
N ASP A 521 -26.49 25.22 26.47
CA ASP A 521 -27.47 26.01 25.73
C ASP A 521 -28.00 25.15 24.57
N TYR A 522 -29.25 24.71 24.70
CA TYR A 522 -30.00 24.14 23.59
C TYR A 522 -30.74 25.28 22.88
N ASP A 523 -30.28 25.64 21.67
CA ASP A 523 -31.10 26.39 20.71
C ASP A 523 -31.90 25.40 19.85
N PHE A 524 -33.21 25.66 19.77
CA PHE A 524 -34.22 24.93 19.00
C PHE A 524 -34.12 25.15 17.49
#